data_AF-A0AA42YZP1-F1
#
_entry.id   AF-A0AA42YZP1-F1
#
_cell.length_a   1.000
_cell.length_b   1.000
_cell.length_c   1.000
_cell.angle_alpha   90.00
_cell.angle_beta   90.00
_cell.angle_gamma   90.00
#
_symmetry.space_group_name_H-M   'P 1'
#
loop_
_entity.id
_entity.type
_entity.pdbx_description
1 polymer ?
#
loop_
_entity_poly.entity_id
_entity_poly.type
_entity_poly.pdbx_seq_one_letter_code
_entity_poly.pdbx_strand_id
1 'polypeptide(L)'
;MRLLHWTCYTFGALVWIAVSGCDVYDARLIEDSVAGAPPRPPAHTSSPADAETLVFALKDVYIEQSAENAARIGIDLDSAVTTGQDDASCQPRKVDGEVVGQAVVDGNKGIDNSLGASLLPTVGAVLPCLQDNLALTQGRGIGTIILWIRGWNGQRDDASVSAMLTTAIDGTTEDPSVVGYGRNSDVDLVYIQGAQTESAPDPGWDAEDWWYLDPSDFDEDETGEPSLDLPNAMQTDAYVTFGRVVLPLPDGTAFKLIAGDGSIPSDGAMNVVVSGGFMMGDLTEDLEELGHGLFTGRFSIEKLGEATPDIGVCSINATVIESLFGQYADIQSSPEMDGTGAECDAFSLGVTFTGVAGRIAGLAPASRPKLEPCAQGSAAPVDRCCPSQWLDGRTREDTCDTPEMMSKAAAFDRLPNTVQVPVPAPDFL
;
A
#
# COMPACT_ATOMS: atom_id res chain seq x y z
N MET A 1 -1.75 -28.15 -36.62
CA MET A 1 -2.50 -29.36 -36.22
C MET A 1 -1.55 -30.34 -35.54
N ARG A 2 -1.46 -30.29 -34.21
CA ARG A 2 -0.81 -31.35 -33.40
C ARG A 2 -1.87 -31.85 -32.43
N LEU A 3 -2.07 -33.17 -32.44
CA LEU A 3 -3.08 -33.90 -31.68
C LEU A 3 -2.71 -33.94 -30.19
N LEU A 4 -3.65 -33.53 -29.34
CA LEU A 4 -3.62 -33.79 -27.89
C LEU A 4 -3.83 -35.30 -27.64
N HIS A 5 -2.93 -35.91 -26.88
CA HIS A 5 -3.12 -37.24 -26.30
C HIS A 5 -3.63 -37.09 -24.87
N TRP A 6 -4.80 -37.68 -24.59
CA TRP A 6 -5.33 -37.84 -23.24
C TRP A 6 -5.11 -39.29 -22.80
N THR A 7 -4.46 -39.52 -21.68
CA THR A 7 -4.44 -40.81 -20.98
C THR A 7 -5.28 -40.70 -19.72
N CYS A 8 -6.42 -41.39 -19.69
CA CYS A 8 -7.31 -41.49 -18.55
C CYS A 8 -7.18 -42.91 -17.97
N TYR A 9 -6.73 -43.05 -16.73
CA TYR A 9 -6.73 -44.34 -16.02
C TYR A 9 -8.11 -44.62 -15.44
N THR A 10 -8.67 -45.81 -15.71
CA THR A 10 -9.92 -46.30 -15.12
C THR A 10 -9.62 -47.24 -13.96
N PHE A 11 -10.01 -46.88 -12.75
CA PHE A 11 -10.24 -47.82 -11.64
C PHE A 11 -11.72 -47.79 -11.25
N GLY A 12 -12.27 -48.96 -10.96
CA GLY A 12 -13.70 -49.23 -10.96
C GLY A 12 -14.52 -48.57 -9.85
N ALA A 13 -15.76 -48.26 -10.24
CA ALA A 13 -17.01 -48.26 -9.47
C ALA A 13 -17.05 -47.52 -8.12
N LEU A 14 -17.27 -46.21 -8.18
CA LEU A 14 -18.10 -45.47 -7.22
C LEU A 14 -18.61 -44.20 -7.91
N VAL A 15 -19.94 -44.04 -7.99
CA VAL A 15 -20.59 -42.86 -8.58
C VAL A 15 -20.38 -41.67 -7.64
N TRP A 16 -19.36 -40.88 -7.93
CA TRP A 16 -19.22 -39.50 -7.46
C TRP A 16 -19.64 -38.58 -8.60
N ILE A 17 -20.58 -37.67 -8.33
CA ILE A 17 -20.81 -36.51 -9.20
C ILE A 17 -19.59 -35.61 -9.00
N ALA A 18 -18.55 -35.82 -9.80
CA ALA A 18 -17.46 -34.87 -9.91
C ALA A 18 -17.95 -33.71 -10.76
N VAL A 19 -18.24 -32.57 -10.13
CA VAL A 19 -18.25 -31.30 -10.82
C VAL A 19 -16.82 -31.07 -11.27
N SER A 20 -16.53 -31.34 -12.54
CA SER A 20 -15.28 -30.94 -13.16
C SER A 20 -15.31 -29.42 -13.30
N GLY A 21 -14.79 -28.72 -12.29
CA GLY A 21 -14.36 -27.34 -12.46
C GLY A 21 -13.26 -27.34 -13.52
N CYS A 22 -13.58 -26.87 -14.72
CA CYS A 22 -12.55 -26.51 -15.68
C CYS A 22 -11.89 -25.25 -15.12
N ASP A 23 -10.76 -25.41 -14.45
CA ASP A 23 -9.86 -24.28 -14.22
C ASP A 23 -9.37 -23.83 -15.59
N VAL A 24 -9.83 -22.67 -16.06
CA VAL A 24 -9.42 -22.04 -17.31
C VAL A 24 -8.04 -21.36 -17.14
N TYR A 25 -7.44 -21.46 -15.96
CA TYR A 25 -6.12 -20.95 -15.67
C TYR A 25 -5.02 -21.95 -16.11
N ASP A 26 -4.38 -21.66 -17.23
CA ASP A 26 -3.15 -22.33 -17.66
C ASP A 26 -1.94 -21.45 -17.33
N ALA A 27 -1.29 -21.73 -16.18
CA ALA A 27 -0.09 -21.03 -15.72
C ALA A 27 1.07 -21.02 -16.73
N ARG A 28 1.07 -21.91 -17.73
CA ARG A 28 2.14 -22.01 -18.74
C ARG A 28 2.04 -20.95 -19.84
N LEU A 29 0.88 -20.32 -20.03
CA LEU A 29 0.75 -19.16 -20.92
C LEU A 29 1.38 -17.87 -20.33
N ILE A 30 1.73 -17.89 -19.04
CA ILE A 30 2.36 -16.78 -18.30
C ILE A 30 3.90 -16.94 -18.24
N GLU A 31 4.45 -18.09 -18.65
CA GLU A 31 5.91 -18.32 -18.59
C GLU A 31 6.71 -17.51 -19.63
N ASP A 32 6.10 -17.15 -20.76
CA ASP A 32 6.71 -16.32 -21.82
C ASP A 32 6.31 -14.83 -21.76
N SER A 33 5.45 -14.44 -20.82
CA SER A 33 4.98 -13.04 -20.69
C SER A 33 5.74 -12.28 -19.61
N VAL A 34 6.08 -11.04 -19.94
CA VAL A 34 6.49 -9.99 -19.01
C VAL A 34 5.52 -9.87 -17.83
N ALA A 35 6.01 -9.51 -16.64
CA ALA A 35 5.16 -9.26 -15.48
C ALA A 35 4.28 -8.02 -15.72
N GLY A 36 2.95 -8.16 -15.68
CA GLY A 36 2.05 -7.03 -15.97
C GLY A 36 0.66 -7.22 -15.40
N ALA A 37 -0.15 -6.16 -15.49
CA ALA A 37 -1.56 -6.24 -15.13
C ALA A 37 -2.32 -7.20 -16.07
N PRO A 38 -3.22 -8.05 -15.56
CA PRO A 38 -4.03 -8.93 -16.39
C PRO A 38 -4.94 -8.10 -17.31
N PRO A 39 -5.33 -8.61 -18.49
CA PRO A 39 -6.12 -7.84 -19.43
C PRO A 39 -7.54 -7.55 -18.90
N ARG A 40 -8.06 -6.38 -19.27
CA ARG A 40 -9.45 -6.00 -19.00
C ARG A 40 -10.42 -6.98 -19.67
N PRO A 41 -11.50 -7.40 -18.98
CA PRO A 41 -12.56 -8.20 -19.58
C PRO A 41 -13.27 -7.45 -20.73
N PRO A 42 -14.03 -8.17 -21.57
CA PRO A 42 -14.87 -7.54 -22.58
C PRO A 42 -15.93 -6.62 -21.97
N ALA A 43 -16.16 -5.44 -22.56
CA ALA A 43 -17.09 -4.43 -22.04
C ALA A 43 -18.54 -4.91 -21.75
N HIS A 44 -18.98 -6.04 -22.32
CA HIS A 44 -20.31 -6.59 -22.08
C HIS A 44 -20.45 -7.32 -20.73
N THR A 45 -19.37 -7.48 -19.98
CA THR A 45 -19.42 -8.00 -18.61
C THR A 45 -19.87 -6.94 -17.61
N SER A 46 -19.94 -5.66 -17.99
CA SER A 46 -20.43 -4.57 -17.13
C SER A 46 -21.71 -3.92 -17.65
N SER A 47 -22.42 -3.25 -16.76
CA SER A 47 -23.67 -2.55 -17.02
C SER A 47 -23.80 -1.31 -16.13
N PRO A 48 -24.42 -0.21 -16.61
CA PRO A 48 -24.76 0.95 -15.75
C PRO A 48 -25.73 0.64 -14.59
N ALA A 49 -26.31 -0.56 -14.56
CA ALA A 49 -27.17 -1.02 -13.47
C ALA A 49 -26.41 -1.74 -12.34
N ASP A 50 -25.10 -1.96 -12.52
CA ASP A 50 -24.25 -2.57 -11.51
C ASP A 50 -24.15 -1.63 -10.31
N ALA A 51 -24.35 -2.16 -9.11
CA ALA A 51 -24.60 -1.35 -7.92
C ALA A 51 -23.93 -1.90 -6.66
N GLU A 52 -23.27 -3.06 -6.74
CA GLU A 52 -22.61 -3.63 -5.57
C GLU A 52 -21.40 -2.77 -5.19
N THR A 53 -21.11 -2.78 -3.90
CA THR A 53 -20.04 -2.00 -3.28
C THR A 53 -19.21 -2.93 -2.41
N LEU A 54 -17.90 -2.86 -2.58
CA LEU A 54 -16.93 -3.57 -1.74
C LEU A 54 -16.06 -2.53 -1.03
N VAL A 55 -15.71 -2.81 0.22
CA VAL A 55 -14.83 -1.96 1.02
C VAL A 55 -13.80 -2.88 1.65
N PHE A 56 -12.53 -2.63 1.39
CA PHE A 56 -11.42 -3.36 2.01
C PHE A 56 -10.52 -2.38 2.74
N ALA A 57 -10.28 -2.65 4.01
CA ALA A 57 -9.22 -2.01 4.78
C ALA A 57 -7.91 -2.78 4.54
N LEU A 58 -6.87 -2.08 4.10
CA LEU A 58 -5.59 -2.69 3.77
C LEU A 58 -4.74 -2.83 5.04
N LYS A 59 -4.12 -3.99 5.20
CA LYS A 59 -3.19 -4.32 6.28
C LYS A 59 -1.97 -5.04 5.76
N ASP A 60 -1.02 -5.27 6.65
CA ASP A 60 0.23 -5.98 6.37
C ASP A 60 0.97 -5.34 5.19
N VAL A 61 1.00 -4.01 5.14
CA VAL A 61 1.73 -3.26 4.10
C VAL A 61 3.21 -3.52 4.29
N TYR A 62 3.80 -4.25 3.35
CA TYR A 62 5.16 -4.75 3.44
C TYR A 62 6.09 -3.96 2.52
N ILE A 63 6.91 -3.12 3.13
CA ILE A 63 7.76 -2.12 2.48
C ILE A 63 9.19 -2.66 2.41
N GLU A 64 9.76 -3.08 3.55
CA GLU A 64 11.14 -3.55 3.67
C GLU A 64 11.34 -4.91 2.98
N GLN A 65 12.01 -4.90 1.83
CA GLN A 65 12.20 -6.07 0.99
C GLN A 65 13.68 -6.44 0.88
N SER A 66 13.99 -7.73 1.02
CA SER A 66 15.29 -8.24 0.59
C SER A 66 15.42 -8.11 -0.94
N ALA A 67 16.64 -8.09 -1.45
CA ALA A 67 16.87 -8.08 -2.90
C ALA A 67 16.17 -9.26 -3.62
N GLU A 68 16.10 -10.44 -2.98
CA GLU A 68 15.38 -11.59 -3.52
C GLU A 68 13.86 -11.35 -3.59
N ASN A 69 13.27 -10.74 -2.55
CA ASN A 69 11.85 -10.45 -2.52
C ASN A 69 11.49 -9.34 -3.51
N ALA A 70 12.29 -8.27 -3.56
CA ALA A 70 12.09 -7.16 -4.48
C ALA A 70 12.09 -7.64 -5.94
N ALA A 71 12.92 -8.63 -6.29
CA ALA A 71 12.96 -9.24 -7.62
C ALA A 71 11.69 -10.05 -8.00
N ARG A 72 10.71 -10.17 -7.10
CA ARG A 72 9.44 -10.89 -7.29
C ARG A 72 8.20 -10.02 -7.02
N ILE A 73 8.39 -8.82 -6.50
CA ILE A 73 7.31 -7.91 -6.09
C ILE A 73 7.33 -6.72 -7.03
N GLY A 74 6.25 -6.53 -7.80
CA GLY A 74 6.13 -5.47 -8.80
C GLY A 74 5.66 -6.01 -10.14
N ILE A 75 5.73 -5.16 -11.15
CA ILE A 75 5.47 -5.49 -12.56
C ILE A 75 6.53 -4.79 -13.41
N ASP A 76 6.55 -5.11 -14.70
CA ASP A 76 7.23 -4.30 -15.70
C ASP A 76 6.40 -3.03 -15.95
N LEU A 77 6.95 -1.89 -15.55
CA LEU A 77 6.35 -0.57 -15.69
C LEU A 77 6.77 0.10 -16.99
N ASP A 78 7.96 -0.17 -17.52
CA ASP A 78 8.56 0.56 -18.67
C ASP A 78 8.59 -0.25 -19.98
N SER A 79 8.07 -1.48 -19.94
CA SER A 79 8.06 -2.46 -21.03
C SER A 79 9.44 -2.88 -21.53
N ALA A 80 10.47 -2.73 -20.68
CA ALA A 80 11.84 -3.13 -20.93
C ALA A 80 12.30 -4.20 -19.94
N VAL A 81 13.42 -4.85 -20.26
CA VAL A 81 14.07 -5.76 -19.32
C VAL A 81 15.52 -5.33 -19.19
N THR A 82 15.85 -4.68 -18.09
CA THR A 82 17.19 -4.21 -17.74
C THR A 82 18.00 -5.38 -17.19
N THR A 83 18.91 -5.93 -18.01
CA THR A 83 19.87 -6.95 -17.59
C THR A 83 21.28 -6.39 -17.35
N GLY A 84 21.50 -5.12 -17.70
CA GLY A 84 22.75 -4.41 -17.52
C GLY A 84 22.65 -2.91 -17.82
N GLN A 85 23.76 -2.29 -18.23
CA GLN A 85 23.84 -0.84 -18.40
C GLN A 85 23.29 -0.33 -19.74
N ASP A 86 23.24 -1.18 -20.77
CA ASP A 86 22.97 -0.77 -22.16
C ASP A 86 21.52 -1.05 -22.61
N ASP A 87 20.70 -1.68 -21.76
CA ASP A 87 19.34 -2.14 -22.08
C ASP A 87 18.24 -1.53 -21.19
N ALA A 88 18.59 -0.61 -20.29
CA ALA A 88 17.63 0.17 -19.50
C ALA A 88 16.77 1.10 -20.38
N SER A 89 15.54 1.35 -19.96
CA SER A 89 14.62 2.27 -20.66
C SER A 89 15.05 3.74 -20.59
N CYS A 90 15.83 4.11 -19.57
CA CYS A 90 16.39 5.45 -19.38
C CYS A 90 17.90 5.43 -19.11
N GLN A 91 18.53 6.60 -19.25
CA GLN A 91 19.96 6.78 -19.00
C GLN A 91 20.22 7.01 -17.51
N PRO A 92 21.32 6.47 -16.94
CA PRO A 92 21.73 6.83 -15.60
C PRO A 92 21.87 8.36 -15.43
N ARG A 93 21.41 8.86 -14.29
CA ARG A 93 21.37 10.30 -14.00
C ARG A 93 22.77 10.90 -13.95
N LYS A 94 22.89 12.17 -14.33
CA LYS A 94 24.13 12.95 -14.19
C LYS A 94 23.97 14.09 -13.20
N VAL A 95 24.87 14.17 -12.24
CA VAL A 95 24.98 15.28 -11.29
C VAL A 95 26.35 15.92 -11.49
N ASP A 96 26.37 17.25 -11.73
CA ASP A 96 27.59 18.00 -12.04
C ASP A 96 28.43 17.44 -13.21
N GLY A 97 27.77 16.77 -14.15
CA GLY A 97 28.39 16.15 -15.33
C GLY A 97 28.99 14.76 -15.08
N GLU A 98 28.91 14.24 -13.85
CA GLU A 98 29.30 12.87 -13.50
C GLU A 98 28.07 11.97 -13.42
N VAL A 99 28.20 10.74 -13.91
CA VAL A 99 27.13 9.73 -13.82
C VAL A 99 27.04 9.27 -12.36
N VAL A 100 25.87 9.42 -11.75
CA VAL A 100 25.59 8.94 -10.39
C VAL A 100 24.78 7.65 -10.48
N GLY A 101 25.43 6.53 -10.14
CA GLY A 101 24.81 5.20 -10.14
C GLY A 101 25.02 4.39 -11.41
N GLN A 102 24.30 3.29 -11.47
CA GLN A 102 24.24 2.35 -12.58
C GLN A 102 22.78 2.00 -12.84
N ALA A 103 22.47 1.50 -14.04
CA ALA A 103 21.17 0.92 -14.30
C ALA A 103 20.85 -0.15 -13.24
N VAL A 104 19.68 -0.07 -12.63
CA VAL A 104 19.20 -1.09 -11.70
C VAL A 104 18.73 -2.27 -12.53
N VAL A 105 19.16 -3.47 -12.16
CA VAL A 105 18.78 -4.70 -12.85
C VAL A 105 17.39 -5.11 -12.39
N ASP A 106 16.52 -5.43 -13.33
CA ASP A 106 15.15 -5.81 -13.03
C ASP A 106 15.08 -7.17 -12.34
N GLY A 107 13.96 -7.39 -11.66
CA GLY A 107 13.55 -8.69 -11.17
C GLY A 107 13.20 -9.69 -12.27
N ASN A 108 12.72 -10.84 -11.84
CA ASN A 108 12.32 -11.90 -12.78
C ASN A 108 11.21 -11.39 -13.71
N LYS A 109 11.37 -11.60 -15.03
CA LYS A 109 10.41 -11.19 -16.07
C LYS A 109 10.25 -9.66 -16.26
N GLY A 110 11.29 -8.88 -15.95
CA GLY A 110 11.27 -7.42 -16.08
C GLY A 110 10.53 -6.74 -14.94
N ILE A 111 10.54 -7.32 -13.74
CA ILE A 111 9.85 -6.69 -12.59
C ILE A 111 10.65 -5.49 -12.12
N ASP A 112 10.03 -4.31 -12.15
CA ASP A 112 10.61 -3.07 -11.66
C ASP A 112 10.25 -2.86 -10.19
N ASN A 113 11.27 -2.83 -9.32
CA ASN A 113 11.12 -2.49 -7.90
C ASN A 113 12.44 -2.00 -7.26
N SER A 114 13.07 -1.01 -7.88
CA SER A 114 14.33 -0.42 -7.41
C SER A 114 14.20 0.18 -6.01
N LEU A 115 13.03 0.73 -5.68
CA LEU A 115 12.76 1.29 -4.36
C LEU A 115 12.84 0.21 -3.29
N GLY A 116 12.18 -0.93 -3.51
CA GLY A 116 12.24 -2.12 -2.66
C GLY A 116 13.63 -2.71 -2.55
N ALA A 117 14.31 -2.88 -3.69
CA ALA A 117 15.60 -3.56 -3.75
C ALA A 117 16.75 -2.75 -3.15
N SER A 118 16.72 -1.41 -3.29
CA SER A 118 17.91 -0.58 -3.07
C SER A 118 17.71 0.54 -2.06
N LEU A 119 16.56 1.23 -2.12
CA LEU A 119 16.34 2.43 -1.31
C LEU A 119 15.83 2.08 0.09
N LEU A 120 14.82 1.22 0.20
CA LEU A 120 14.18 0.91 1.48
C LEU A 120 15.10 0.26 2.52
N PRO A 121 16.06 -0.63 2.15
CA PRO A 121 17.06 -1.10 3.11
C PRO A 121 17.88 0.06 3.72
N THR A 122 18.17 1.09 2.92
CA THR A 122 18.89 2.29 3.40
C THR A 122 17.98 3.14 4.30
N VAL A 123 16.71 3.30 3.94
CA VAL A 123 15.72 4.04 4.75
C VAL A 123 15.45 3.33 6.08
N GLY A 124 15.30 2.01 6.09
CA GLY A 124 15.10 1.19 7.29
C GLY A 124 16.26 1.33 8.27
N ALA A 125 17.50 1.45 7.78
CA ALA A 125 18.65 1.74 8.65
C ALA A 125 18.58 3.11 9.35
N VAL A 126 17.92 4.10 8.74
CA VAL A 126 17.73 5.45 9.29
C VAL A 126 16.49 5.52 10.19
N LEU A 127 15.41 4.83 9.80
CA LEU A 127 14.11 4.80 10.47
C LEU A 127 13.73 3.35 10.82
N PRO A 128 14.39 2.75 11.82
CA PRO A 128 14.27 1.31 12.12
C PRO A 128 12.88 0.85 12.56
N CYS A 129 12.03 1.77 13.03
CA CYS A 129 10.65 1.47 13.43
C CYS A 129 9.60 1.91 12.42
N LEU A 130 9.97 2.34 11.20
CA LEU A 130 9.00 2.85 10.22
C LEU A 130 7.91 1.82 9.92
N GLN A 131 8.30 0.58 9.60
CA GLN A 131 7.36 -0.46 9.23
C GLN A 131 6.53 -0.96 10.43
N ASP A 132 7.15 -1.09 11.62
CA ASP A 132 6.42 -1.41 12.84
C ASP A 132 5.38 -0.33 13.18
N ASN A 133 5.74 0.94 13.02
CA ASN A 133 4.85 2.05 13.31
C ASN A 133 3.68 2.13 12.33
N LEU A 134 3.91 1.81 11.05
CA LEU A 134 2.83 1.64 10.07
C LEU A 134 1.91 0.48 10.46
N ALA A 135 2.46 -0.67 10.87
CA ALA A 135 1.66 -1.80 11.33
C ALA A 135 0.85 -1.46 12.59
N LEU A 136 1.43 -0.68 13.52
CA LEU A 136 0.76 -0.24 14.74
C LEU A 136 -0.43 0.69 14.46
N THR A 137 -0.22 1.72 13.65
CA THR A 137 -1.29 2.68 13.33
C THR A 137 -2.39 2.00 12.52
N GLN A 138 -2.02 1.25 11.47
CA GLN A 138 -2.97 0.45 10.70
C GLN A 138 -3.72 -0.48 11.63
N GLY A 139 -3.03 -1.30 12.43
CA GLY A 139 -3.69 -2.27 13.30
C GLY A 139 -4.67 -1.68 14.30
N ARG A 140 -4.49 -0.40 14.67
CA ARG A 140 -5.43 0.38 15.52
C ARG A 140 -6.51 1.12 14.74
N GLY A 141 -6.55 0.96 13.43
CA GLY A 141 -7.48 1.61 12.52
C GLY A 141 -7.13 3.05 12.14
N ILE A 142 -5.97 3.54 12.58
CA ILE A 142 -5.51 4.92 12.38
C ILE A 142 -4.74 5.02 11.06
N GLY A 143 -5.20 5.87 10.14
CA GLY A 143 -4.52 6.05 8.85
C GLY A 143 -4.56 4.81 7.96
N THR A 144 -5.50 3.90 8.22
CA THR A 144 -5.65 2.66 7.45
C THR A 144 -6.07 3.01 6.03
N ILE A 145 -5.38 2.47 5.03
CA ILE A 145 -5.77 2.69 3.63
C ILE A 145 -7.05 1.90 3.37
N ILE A 146 -8.06 2.55 2.81
CA ILE A 146 -9.33 1.95 2.44
C ILE A 146 -9.42 1.92 0.91
N LEU A 147 -9.64 0.72 0.37
CA LEU A 147 -10.06 0.52 -1.02
C LEU A 147 -11.59 0.45 -1.05
N TRP A 148 -12.22 1.44 -1.67
CA TRP A 148 -13.66 1.50 -1.84
C TRP A 148 -14.04 1.30 -3.31
N ILE A 149 -14.63 0.15 -3.63
CA ILE A 149 -15.05 -0.24 -4.97
C ILE A 149 -16.57 -0.10 -5.09
N ARG A 150 -17.05 0.49 -6.17
CA ARG A 150 -18.48 0.71 -6.44
C ARG A 150 -18.83 0.31 -7.88
N GLY A 151 -20.10 -0.01 -8.08
CA GLY A 151 -20.62 -0.39 -9.39
C GLY A 151 -20.14 -1.76 -9.84
N TRP A 152 -19.88 -2.67 -8.90
CA TRP A 152 -19.52 -4.04 -9.20
C TRP A 152 -20.77 -4.88 -9.52
N ASN A 153 -20.62 -5.85 -10.43
CA ASN A 153 -21.68 -6.75 -10.90
C ASN A 153 -21.80 -8.08 -10.12
N GLY A 154 -20.98 -8.29 -9.08
CA GLY A 154 -20.94 -9.52 -8.28
C GLY A 154 -20.22 -10.70 -8.93
N GLN A 155 -19.58 -10.51 -10.09
CA GLN A 155 -18.91 -11.57 -10.87
C GLN A 155 -17.39 -11.42 -10.86
N ARG A 156 -16.70 -12.52 -11.17
CA ARG A 156 -15.24 -12.58 -11.29
C ARG A 156 -14.68 -11.76 -12.46
N ASP A 157 -15.51 -11.46 -13.46
CA ASP A 157 -15.17 -10.61 -14.58
C ASP A 157 -16.14 -9.44 -14.65
N ASP A 158 -15.61 -8.24 -14.51
CA ASP A 158 -16.33 -6.98 -14.59
C ASP A 158 -15.43 -5.95 -15.29
N ALA A 159 -15.77 -5.55 -16.50
CA ALA A 159 -14.94 -4.69 -17.33
C ALA A 159 -14.83 -3.24 -16.83
N SER A 160 -15.65 -2.83 -15.87
CA SER A 160 -15.75 -1.45 -15.40
C SER A 160 -16.31 -1.39 -13.99
N VAL A 161 -15.47 -1.05 -13.03
CA VAL A 161 -15.88 -0.61 -11.69
C VAL A 161 -15.28 0.76 -11.42
N SER A 162 -15.85 1.52 -10.47
CA SER A 162 -15.17 2.70 -9.95
C SER A 162 -14.53 2.36 -8.61
N ALA A 163 -13.30 2.82 -8.38
CA ALA A 163 -12.61 2.56 -7.13
C ALA A 163 -11.89 3.81 -6.61
N MET A 164 -11.84 3.95 -5.30
CA MET A 164 -11.12 5.01 -4.60
C MET A 164 -10.16 4.39 -3.60
N LEU A 165 -8.96 4.94 -3.54
CA LEU A 165 -8.05 4.78 -2.41
C LEU A 165 -8.17 6.02 -1.53
N THR A 166 -8.51 5.80 -0.27
CA THR A 166 -8.63 6.85 0.74
C THR A 166 -8.00 6.37 2.04
N THR A 167 -7.95 7.23 3.05
CA THR A 167 -7.46 6.86 4.39
C THR A 167 -8.55 6.98 5.43
N ALA A 168 -8.60 6.03 6.35
CA ALA A 168 -9.43 6.13 7.54
C ALA A 168 -8.73 6.98 8.60
N ILE A 169 -9.49 7.84 9.27
CA ILE A 169 -9.02 8.54 10.48
C ILE A 169 -9.00 7.59 11.66
N ASP A 170 -10.03 6.76 11.79
CA ASP A 170 -10.18 5.70 12.79
C ASP A 170 -11.00 4.52 12.22
N GLY A 171 -10.78 3.35 12.80
CA GLY A 171 -11.57 2.13 12.61
C GLY A 171 -12.02 1.57 13.96
N THR A 172 -13.12 0.81 13.98
CA THR A 172 -13.64 0.22 15.22
C THR A 172 -14.52 -1.00 14.97
N THR A 173 -14.63 -1.85 15.99
CA THR A 173 -15.61 -2.95 16.04
C THR A 173 -17.01 -2.50 16.47
N GLU A 174 -17.15 -1.28 16.99
CA GLU A 174 -18.42 -0.78 17.53
C GLU A 174 -19.37 -0.26 16.45
N ASP A 175 -20.67 -0.39 16.73
CA ASP A 175 -21.70 0.15 15.85
C ASP A 175 -21.62 1.69 15.81
N PRO A 176 -21.66 2.34 14.61
CA PRO A 176 -21.57 3.79 14.48
C PRO A 176 -22.65 4.58 15.25
N SER A 177 -23.72 3.93 15.74
CA SER A 177 -24.74 4.54 16.59
C SER A 177 -24.37 4.68 18.07
N VAL A 178 -23.26 4.07 18.53
CA VAL A 178 -22.79 4.13 19.93
C VAL A 178 -21.42 4.79 20.10
N VAL A 179 -20.72 5.04 18.99
CA VAL A 179 -19.43 5.74 18.96
C VAL A 179 -19.48 6.98 18.06
N GLY A 180 -18.51 7.87 18.25
CA GLY A 180 -18.38 9.10 17.47
C GLY A 180 -17.24 9.96 18.02
N TYR A 181 -17.01 11.10 17.39
CA TYR A 181 -15.95 12.00 17.81
C TYR A 181 -16.42 12.89 18.96
N GLY A 182 -15.65 12.88 20.05
CA GLY A 182 -16.01 13.55 21.30
C GLY A 182 -15.81 15.07 21.21
N ARG A 183 -16.42 15.84 22.13
CA ARG A 183 -16.26 17.31 22.15
C ARG A 183 -14.83 17.82 22.33
N ASN A 184 -13.92 16.97 22.77
CA ASN A 184 -12.54 17.32 23.10
C ASN A 184 -11.51 16.75 22.11
N SER A 185 -11.94 15.94 21.13
CA SER A 185 -11.07 15.43 20.07
C SER A 185 -11.88 15.19 18.80
N ASP A 186 -11.49 15.88 17.73
CA ASP A 186 -12.09 15.73 16.40
C ASP A 186 -11.47 14.56 15.61
N VAL A 187 -10.53 13.84 16.23
CA VAL A 187 -9.75 12.79 15.55
C VAL A 187 -9.62 11.51 16.37
N ASP A 188 -10.17 11.45 17.58
CA ASP A 188 -10.19 10.22 18.39
C ASP A 188 -11.63 9.77 18.64
N LEU A 189 -11.92 8.56 18.19
CA LEU A 189 -13.23 7.94 18.37
C LEU A 189 -13.49 7.55 19.84
N VAL A 190 -14.66 7.93 20.36
CA VAL A 190 -15.09 7.67 21.75
C VAL A 190 -16.52 7.14 21.79
N TYR A 191 -16.92 6.52 22.89
CA TYR A 191 -18.33 6.22 23.13
C TYR A 191 -19.13 7.52 23.32
N ILE A 192 -20.20 7.67 22.53
CA ILE A 192 -21.08 8.85 22.62
C ILE A 192 -22.09 8.76 23.77
N GLN A 193 -22.29 7.55 24.33
CA GLN A 193 -23.11 7.31 25.51
C GLN A 193 -22.23 7.25 26.76
N GLY A 194 -22.32 8.27 27.62
CA GLY A 194 -21.58 8.33 28.90
C GLY A 194 -20.72 9.59 29.04
N ALA A 195 -19.69 9.52 29.88
CA ALA A 195 -18.65 10.54 29.87
C ALA A 195 -17.83 10.32 28.59
N GLN A 196 -18.10 11.11 27.54
CA GLN A 196 -17.52 11.09 26.18
C GLN A 196 -15.98 11.23 26.18
N THR A 197 -15.33 10.28 26.82
CA THR A 197 -13.93 10.27 27.24
C THR A 197 -13.35 8.86 27.23
N GLU A 198 -14.21 7.83 27.16
CA GLU A 198 -13.77 6.44 26.96
C GLU A 198 -13.59 6.21 25.46
N SER A 199 -12.36 5.85 25.07
CA SER A 199 -12.01 5.51 23.69
C SER A 199 -12.84 4.34 23.19
N ALA A 200 -13.28 4.43 21.93
CA ALA A 200 -13.82 3.28 21.22
C ALA A 200 -12.73 2.19 21.09
N PRO A 201 -13.11 0.90 21.01
CA PRO A 201 -12.16 -0.15 20.75
C PRO A 201 -11.59 -0.02 19.32
N ASP A 202 -10.31 -0.39 19.19
CA ASP A 202 -9.62 -0.57 17.92
C ASP A 202 -10.36 -1.63 17.05
N PRO A 203 -10.14 -1.68 15.72
CA PRO A 203 -10.76 -2.66 14.83
C PRO A 203 -10.31 -4.10 15.14
N GLY A 204 -11.20 -5.06 14.88
CA GLY A 204 -10.98 -6.48 15.12
C GLY A 204 -10.28 -7.18 13.95
N TRP A 205 -10.31 -6.57 12.77
CA TRP A 205 -9.83 -7.12 11.50
C TRP A 205 -10.53 -8.44 11.14
N ASP A 206 -11.86 -8.45 11.26
CA ASP A 206 -12.72 -9.63 11.15
C ASP A 206 -13.89 -9.47 10.15
N ALA A 207 -13.71 -8.60 9.14
CA ALA A 207 -14.68 -8.26 8.10
C ALA A 207 -15.92 -7.45 8.57
N GLU A 208 -16.09 -7.23 9.88
CA GLU A 208 -17.26 -6.54 10.45
C GLU A 208 -16.97 -5.10 10.91
N ASP A 209 -15.72 -4.65 10.75
CA ASP A 209 -15.25 -3.33 11.20
C ASP A 209 -15.88 -2.16 10.45
N TRP A 210 -15.98 -1.04 11.18
CA TRP A 210 -16.48 0.24 10.72
C TRP A 210 -15.36 1.26 10.57
N TRP A 211 -15.31 1.94 9.42
CA TRP A 211 -14.24 2.87 9.06
C TRP A 211 -14.78 4.28 8.87
N TYR A 212 -14.15 5.25 9.54
CA TYR A 212 -14.44 6.67 9.37
C TYR A 212 -13.38 7.28 8.46
N LEU A 213 -13.80 7.72 7.27
CA LEU A 213 -12.87 8.17 6.22
C LEU A 213 -12.40 9.61 6.47
N ASP A 214 -11.21 9.94 5.98
CA ASP A 214 -10.64 11.27 6.03
C ASP A 214 -11.47 12.24 5.17
N PRO A 215 -12.07 13.29 5.77
CA PRO A 215 -12.89 14.24 5.03
C PRO A 215 -12.11 15.00 3.95
N SER A 216 -10.77 15.10 4.03
CA SER A 216 -9.96 15.79 3.02
C SER A 216 -9.87 15.06 1.68
N ASP A 217 -10.29 13.80 1.63
CA ASP A 217 -10.32 13.02 0.39
C ASP A 217 -11.67 13.18 -0.35
N PHE A 218 -12.56 14.06 0.14
CA PHE A 218 -13.89 14.33 -0.39
C PHE A 218 -14.15 15.83 -0.60
N ASP A 219 -14.87 16.16 -1.66
CA ASP A 219 -15.28 17.51 -2.03
C ASP A 219 -16.51 17.92 -1.21
N GLU A 220 -16.67 19.23 -1.03
CA GLU A 220 -17.82 19.82 -0.36
C GLU A 220 -19.10 19.70 -1.21
N ASP A 221 -20.22 19.39 -0.57
CA ASP A 221 -21.54 19.39 -1.20
C ASP A 221 -22.19 20.79 -1.24
N GLU A 222 -23.47 20.88 -1.62
CA GLU A 222 -24.20 22.15 -1.68
C GLU A 222 -24.32 22.88 -0.33
N THR A 223 -24.06 22.19 0.79
CA THR A 223 -24.06 22.75 2.14
C THR A 223 -22.70 23.27 2.59
N GLY A 224 -21.63 22.99 1.83
CA GLY A 224 -20.25 23.34 2.18
C GLY A 224 -19.58 22.32 3.10
N GLU A 225 -20.14 21.11 3.21
CA GLU A 225 -19.61 20.03 4.03
C GLU A 225 -19.08 18.90 3.14
N PRO A 226 -17.96 18.25 3.47
CA PRO A 226 -17.46 17.09 2.73
C PRO A 226 -18.52 15.97 2.64
N SER A 227 -18.60 15.32 1.47
CA SER A 227 -19.63 14.29 1.22
C SER A 227 -19.06 13.00 0.62
N LEU A 228 -19.54 11.86 1.14
CA LEU A 228 -19.22 10.52 0.61
C LEU A 228 -19.63 10.33 -0.87
N ASP A 229 -20.54 11.16 -1.36
CA ASP A 229 -20.96 11.13 -2.77
C ASP A 229 -19.99 11.86 -3.71
N LEU A 230 -19.04 12.63 -3.17
CA LEU A 230 -18.12 13.49 -3.92
C LEU A 230 -16.64 13.17 -3.60
N PRO A 231 -16.14 11.97 -3.90
CA PRO A 231 -14.73 11.63 -3.72
C PRO A 231 -13.82 12.42 -4.69
N ASN A 232 -12.71 12.98 -4.18
CA ASN A 232 -11.80 13.85 -4.95
C ASN A 232 -11.06 13.11 -6.09
N ALA A 233 -10.78 11.81 -5.89
CA ALA A 233 -9.92 11.02 -6.77
C ALA A 233 -10.51 9.62 -7.04
N MET A 234 -11.76 9.56 -7.50
CA MET A 234 -12.39 8.31 -7.93
C MET A 234 -11.83 7.85 -9.27
N GLN A 235 -11.22 6.67 -9.29
CA GLN A 235 -10.77 6.01 -10.51
C GLN A 235 -11.96 5.32 -11.17
N THR A 236 -12.20 5.64 -12.44
CA THR A 236 -13.36 5.12 -13.19
C THR A 236 -12.97 4.09 -14.26
N ASP A 237 -11.68 3.82 -14.39
CA ASP A 237 -11.13 2.83 -15.31
C ASP A 237 -10.70 1.54 -14.60
N ALA A 238 -11.07 1.34 -13.35
CA ALA A 238 -10.83 0.09 -12.66
C ALA A 238 -11.67 -1.06 -13.25
N TYR A 239 -11.26 -2.30 -13.01
CA TYR A 239 -11.97 -3.50 -13.47
C TYR A 239 -11.66 -4.71 -12.58
N VAL A 240 -12.46 -5.76 -12.72
CA VAL A 240 -12.24 -7.07 -12.08
C VAL A 240 -12.04 -8.11 -13.17
N THR A 241 -10.99 -8.92 -13.09
CA THR A 241 -10.72 -9.98 -14.06
C THR A 241 -10.25 -11.22 -13.33
N PHE A 242 -10.89 -12.37 -13.59
CA PHE A 242 -10.64 -13.62 -12.87
C PHE A 242 -10.71 -13.53 -11.33
N GLY A 243 -11.52 -12.60 -10.80
CA GLY A 243 -11.61 -12.33 -9.37
C GLY A 243 -10.51 -11.42 -8.83
N ARG A 244 -9.61 -10.90 -9.66
CA ARG A 244 -8.62 -9.88 -9.29
C ARG A 244 -9.15 -8.49 -9.61
N VAL A 245 -9.20 -7.62 -8.61
CA VAL A 245 -9.40 -6.18 -8.81
C VAL A 245 -8.13 -5.60 -9.39
N VAL A 246 -8.28 -4.76 -10.42
CA VAL A 246 -7.19 -4.00 -11.03
C VAL A 246 -7.58 -2.53 -11.10
N LEU A 247 -6.79 -1.71 -10.45
CA LEU A 247 -6.95 -0.27 -10.32
C LEU A 247 -5.76 0.42 -10.97
N PRO A 248 -5.89 0.95 -12.20
CA PRO A 248 -4.89 1.82 -12.78
C PRO A 248 -4.68 3.06 -11.90
N LEU A 249 -3.43 3.48 -11.75
CA LEU A 249 -3.06 4.65 -10.95
C LEU A 249 -2.58 5.75 -11.91
N PRO A 250 -3.40 6.76 -12.23
CA PRO A 250 -2.98 7.85 -13.10
C PRO A 250 -1.88 8.71 -12.46
N ASP A 251 -1.32 9.61 -13.27
CA ASP A 251 -0.30 10.54 -12.79
C ASP A 251 -0.80 11.41 -11.62
N GLY A 252 0.03 11.57 -10.60
CA GLY A 252 -0.27 12.32 -9.40
C GLY A 252 -1.15 11.59 -8.38
N THR A 253 -1.39 10.28 -8.55
CA THR A 253 -2.16 9.50 -7.57
C THR A 253 -1.42 9.47 -6.23
N ALA A 254 -2.05 9.99 -5.19
CA ALA A 254 -1.46 10.12 -3.86
C ALA A 254 -2.15 9.19 -2.85
N PHE A 255 -1.38 8.65 -1.91
CA PHE A 255 -1.90 8.01 -0.72
C PHE A 255 -1.03 8.36 0.51
N LYS A 256 -1.67 8.38 1.68
CA LYS A 256 -1.03 8.73 2.95
C LYS A 256 -0.64 7.44 3.68
N LEU A 257 0.63 7.33 4.07
CA LEU A 257 1.13 6.31 4.99
C LEU A 257 1.39 6.96 6.34
N ILE A 258 0.57 6.66 7.34
CA ILE A 258 0.68 7.27 8.68
C ILE A 258 1.54 6.37 9.57
N ALA A 259 2.78 6.77 9.82
CA ALA A 259 3.77 6.02 10.61
C ALA A 259 3.86 6.54 12.06
N GLY A 260 2.71 6.78 12.68
CA GLY A 260 2.59 7.16 14.08
C GLY A 260 1.28 7.89 14.39
N ASP A 261 0.90 7.94 15.66
CA ASP A 261 -0.36 8.56 16.11
C ASP A 261 -0.16 9.97 16.71
N GLY A 262 1.06 10.50 16.62
CA GLY A 262 1.45 11.80 17.18
C GLY A 262 1.77 11.73 18.67
N SER A 263 1.85 10.53 19.26
CA SER A 263 2.23 10.34 20.66
C SER A 263 3.71 10.62 20.91
N ILE A 264 4.57 10.50 19.89
CA ILE A 264 5.99 10.86 19.98
C ILE A 264 6.39 11.87 18.88
N PRO A 265 7.41 12.73 19.11
CA PRO A 265 7.81 13.76 18.15
C PRO A 265 8.31 13.26 16.80
N SER A 266 8.69 11.98 16.70
CA SER A 266 9.16 11.33 15.47
C SER A 266 8.08 10.56 14.73
N ASP A 267 6.84 10.54 15.24
CA ASP A 267 5.71 10.08 14.46
C ASP A 267 5.56 10.99 13.22
N GLY A 268 5.32 10.37 12.08
CA GLY A 268 5.27 11.05 10.79
C GLY A 268 4.18 10.50 9.89
N ALA A 269 3.89 11.20 8.80
CA ALA A 269 3.00 10.72 7.75
C ALA A 269 3.63 10.97 6.39
N MET A 270 3.76 9.94 5.56
CA MET A 270 4.35 10.04 4.24
C MET A 270 3.27 10.11 3.18
N ASN A 271 3.23 11.18 2.39
CA ASN A 271 2.46 11.19 1.15
C ASN A 271 3.28 10.51 0.05
N VAL A 272 2.85 9.34 -0.39
CA VAL A 272 3.44 8.68 -1.54
C VAL A 272 2.62 9.07 -2.75
N VAL A 273 3.26 9.75 -3.70
CA VAL A 273 2.63 10.23 -4.93
C VAL A 273 3.26 9.50 -6.10
N VAL A 274 2.48 8.71 -6.83
CA VAL A 274 2.96 7.94 -7.98
C VAL A 274 2.50 8.52 -9.30
N SER A 275 3.33 8.30 -10.31
CA SER A 275 3.09 8.70 -11.69
C SER A 275 2.88 7.46 -12.57
N GLY A 276 1.64 7.00 -12.71
CA GLY A 276 1.40 5.72 -13.41
C GLY A 276 1.64 4.51 -12.51
N GLY A 277 0.99 3.40 -12.86
CA GLY A 277 1.11 2.13 -12.14
C GLY A 277 -0.24 1.44 -11.95
N PHE A 278 -0.29 0.49 -11.01
CA PHE A 278 -1.48 -0.27 -10.69
C PHE A 278 -1.54 -0.61 -9.20
N MET A 279 -2.75 -0.66 -8.67
CA MET A 279 -3.04 -1.43 -7.47
C MET A 279 -3.87 -2.64 -7.87
N MET A 280 -3.53 -3.82 -7.34
CA MET A 280 -4.22 -5.07 -7.62
C MET A 280 -4.44 -5.87 -6.34
N GLY A 281 -5.44 -6.73 -6.34
CA GLY A 281 -5.68 -7.70 -5.27
C GLY A 281 -6.71 -8.75 -5.65
N ASP A 282 -6.57 -9.96 -5.14
CA ASP A 282 -7.43 -11.10 -5.39
C ASP A 282 -8.60 -11.13 -4.39
N LEU A 283 -9.83 -11.10 -4.90
CA LEU A 283 -11.03 -11.27 -4.08
C LEU A 283 -11.15 -12.74 -3.65
N THR A 284 -11.34 -13.00 -2.36
CA THR A 284 -11.72 -14.32 -1.89
C THR A 284 -13.15 -14.68 -2.30
N GLU A 285 -13.49 -15.96 -2.23
CA GLU A 285 -14.83 -16.43 -2.63
C GLU A 285 -15.95 -15.93 -1.69
N ASP A 286 -15.64 -15.71 -0.42
CA ASP A 286 -16.53 -15.14 0.59
C ASP A 286 -16.53 -13.60 0.61
N LEU A 287 -15.62 -12.97 -0.15
CA LEU A 287 -15.41 -11.53 -0.21
C LEU A 287 -15.01 -10.90 1.14
N GLU A 288 -14.56 -11.70 2.11
CA GLU A 288 -14.10 -11.21 3.41
C GLU A 288 -12.64 -10.72 3.37
N GLU A 289 -11.87 -11.13 2.35
CA GLU A 289 -10.46 -10.74 2.22
C GLU A 289 -10.10 -10.32 0.78
N LEU A 290 -9.10 -9.45 0.70
CA LEU A 290 -8.37 -9.09 -0.51
C LEU A 290 -6.95 -9.66 -0.39
N GLY A 291 -6.71 -10.82 -1.01
CA GLY A 291 -5.44 -11.53 -0.98
C GLY A 291 -4.46 -11.02 -2.03
N HIS A 292 -3.17 -11.37 -1.87
CA HIS A 292 -2.10 -11.07 -2.83
C HIS A 292 -2.10 -9.63 -3.37
N GLY A 293 -2.33 -8.66 -2.47
CA GLY A 293 -2.35 -7.25 -2.81
C GLY A 293 -0.99 -6.79 -3.32
N LEU A 294 -1.00 -6.00 -4.39
CA LEU A 294 0.18 -5.38 -4.97
C LEU A 294 -0.13 -3.91 -5.30
N PHE A 295 0.67 -3.02 -4.77
CA PHE A 295 0.72 -1.62 -5.17
C PHE A 295 2.03 -1.41 -5.94
N THR A 296 1.93 -0.91 -7.16
CA THR A 296 3.11 -0.62 -7.98
C THR A 296 2.94 0.66 -8.75
N GLY A 297 4.04 1.40 -8.93
CA GLY A 297 4.02 2.66 -9.66
C GLY A 297 5.37 3.34 -9.68
N ARG A 298 5.39 4.57 -10.19
CA ARG A 298 6.61 5.34 -10.39
C ARG A 298 6.69 6.46 -9.35
N PHE A 299 7.66 6.42 -8.46
CA PHE A 299 7.82 7.43 -7.42
C PHE A 299 9.01 8.33 -7.75
N SER A 300 8.74 9.59 -8.11
CA SER A 300 9.80 10.49 -8.55
C SER A 300 10.74 10.89 -7.41
N ILE A 301 12.00 11.17 -7.75
CA ILE A 301 13.00 11.70 -6.79
C ILE A 301 12.51 13.00 -6.15
N GLU A 302 11.85 13.86 -6.94
CA GLU A 302 11.27 15.12 -6.44
C GLU A 302 10.23 14.84 -5.36
N LYS A 303 9.28 13.93 -5.62
CA LYS A 303 8.21 13.59 -4.67
C LYS A 303 8.73 12.86 -3.44
N LEU A 304 9.74 12.00 -3.59
CA LEU A 304 10.45 11.43 -2.46
C LEU A 304 11.13 12.53 -1.62
N GLY A 305 11.81 13.48 -2.26
CA GLY A 305 12.42 14.62 -1.59
C GLY A 305 11.42 15.46 -0.79
N GLU A 306 10.23 15.72 -1.35
CA GLU A 306 9.11 16.39 -0.66
C GLU A 306 8.59 15.60 0.55
N ALA A 307 8.60 14.27 0.49
CA ALA A 307 8.07 13.39 1.54
C ALA A 307 9.05 13.11 2.68
N THR A 308 10.37 13.18 2.43
CA THR A 308 11.41 12.87 3.44
C THR A 308 11.31 13.69 4.75
N PRO A 309 11.00 14.99 4.76
CA PRO A 309 10.85 15.75 6.00
C PRO A 309 9.65 15.26 6.84
N ASP A 310 8.62 14.73 6.20
CA ASP A 310 7.40 14.31 6.89
C ASP A 310 7.59 13.01 7.70
N ILE A 311 8.67 12.28 7.44
CA ILE A 311 9.11 11.08 8.18
C ILE A 311 10.36 11.34 9.04
N GLY A 312 10.70 12.61 9.29
CA GLY A 312 11.76 13.00 10.23
C GLY A 312 13.15 13.11 9.64
N VAL A 313 13.29 13.08 8.31
CA VAL A 313 14.57 13.23 7.61
C VAL A 313 14.80 14.72 7.28
N CYS A 314 15.26 15.49 8.28
CA CYS A 314 15.16 16.96 8.29
C CYS A 314 16.31 17.75 7.65
N SER A 315 17.39 17.10 7.19
CA SER A 315 18.62 17.80 6.79
C SER A 315 19.40 17.07 5.70
N ILE A 316 18.72 16.74 4.59
CA ILE A 316 19.40 16.31 3.38
C ILE A 316 19.45 17.49 2.40
N ASN A 317 20.65 17.90 2.01
CA ASN A 317 20.84 18.88 0.94
C ASN A 317 20.24 18.33 -0.36
N ALA A 318 19.59 19.16 -1.18
CA ALA A 318 19.08 18.79 -2.50
C ALA A 318 20.13 18.02 -3.34
N THR A 319 21.40 18.44 -3.32
CA THR A 319 22.47 17.73 -4.03
C THR A 319 22.74 16.32 -3.46
N VAL A 320 22.54 16.13 -2.15
CA VAL A 320 22.69 14.81 -1.51
C VAL A 320 21.47 13.94 -1.81
N ILE A 321 20.25 14.49 -1.83
CA ILE A 321 19.04 13.80 -2.30
C ILE A 321 19.24 13.34 -3.75
N GLU A 322 19.65 14.25 -4.64
CA GLU A 322 19.86 13.93 -6.06
C GLU A 322 20.99 12.92 -6.27
N SER A 323 22.10 13.04 -5.56
CA SER A 323 23.22 12.09 -5.70
C SER A 323 22.93 10.73 -5.05
N LEU A 324 22.32 10.72 -3.87
CA LEU A 324 22.06 9.49 -3.10
C LEU A 324 20.88 8.72 -3.66
N PHE A 325 19.82 9.41 -4.06
CA PHE A 325 18.62 8.76 -4.61
C PHE A 325 18.75 8.58 -6.11
N GLY A 326 19.38 9.52 -6.83
CA GLY A 326 19.64 9.39 -8.27
C GLY A 326 20.40 8.12 -8.65
N GLN A 327 21.24 7.60 -7.74
CA GLN A 327 21.97 6.36 -8.01
C GLN A 327 21.09 5.09 -8.04
N TYR A 328 19.86 5.19 -7.52
CA TYR A 328 18.90 4.08 -7.45
C TYR A 328 17.72 4.27 -8.41
N ALA A 329 17.65 5.40 -9.12
CA ALA A 329 16.57 5.64 -10.07
C ALA A 329 16.79 4.78 -11.31
N ASP A 330 15.74 4.09 -11.71
CA ASP A 330 15.76 3.05 -12.73
C ASP A 330 14.81 3.32 -13.88
N ILE A 331 13.80 4.19 -13.66
CA ILE A 331 12.78 4.51 -14.64
C ILE A 331 12.56 6.02 -14.76
N GLN A 332 11.81 6.43 -15.79
CA GLN A 332 11.26 7.79 -15.87
C GLN A 332 10.02 7.91 -14.98
N SER A 333 9.77 9.10 -14.44
CA SER A 333 8.52 9.44 -13.76
C SER A 333 7.33 9.42 -14.73
N SER A 334 7.54 9.90 -15.97
CA SER A 334 6.53 9.86 -17.03
C SER A 334 6.71 8.64 -17.93
N PRO A 335 5.69 7.77 -18.07
CA PRO A 335 5.74 6.62 -18.99
C PRO A 335 6.00 7.00 -20.45
N GLU A 336 5.64 8.21 -20.88
CA GLU A 336 5.87 8.66 -22.26
C GLU A 336 7.35 8.92 -22.58
N MET A 337 8.18 9.03 -21.55
CA MET A 337 9.61 9.32 -21.68
C MET A 337 10.48 8.06 -21.70
N ASP A 338 9.91 6.88 -21.47
CA ASP A 338 10.64 5.61 -21.54
C ASP A 338 11.19 5.36 -22.95
N GLY A 339 12.41 4.87 -23.05
CA GLY A 339 13.09 4.57 -24.31
C GLY A 339 13.48 5.81 -25.14
N THR A 340 13.23 7.02 -24.65
CA THR A 340 13.59 8.27 -25.36
C THR A 340 15.06 8.68 -25.17
N GLY A 341 15.77 8.02 -24.25
CA GLY A 341 17.14 8.36 -23.85
C GLY A 341 17.23 9.47 -22.79
N ALA A 342 16.10 9.83 -22.17
CA ALA A 342 16.07 10.72 -21.01
C ALA A 342 16.74 10.09 -19.77
N GLU A 343 17.16 10.92 -18.81
CA GLU A 343 17.81 10.47 -17.58
C GLU A 343 16.79 9.99 -16.54
N CYS A 344 17.01 8.84 -15.92
CA CYS A 344 16.11 8.29 -14.90
C CYS A 344 15.90 9.28 -13.74
N ASP A 345 14.64 9.54 -13.42
CA ASP A 345 14.22 10.53 -12.42
C ASP A 345 13.20 9.98 -11.41
N ALA A 346 12.87 8.69 -11.51
CA ALA A 346 11.96 8.00 -10.61
C ALA A 346 12.46 6.60 -10.23
N PHE A 347 11.87 6.11 -9.15
CA PHE A 347 11.98 4.72 -8.71
C PHE A 347 10.74 3.96 -9.12
N SER A 348 10.93 2.75 -9.63
CA SER A 348 9.88 1.76 -9.58
C SER A 348 9.61 1.32 -8.14
N LEU A 349 8.34 1.30 -7.79
CA LEU A 349 7.83 0.93 -6.49
C LEU A 349 7.01 -0.35 -6.64
N GLY A 350 7.27 -1.33 -5.78
CA GLY A 350 6.42 -2.49 -5.57
C GLY A 350 6.24 -2.73 -4.08
N VAL A 351 5.01 -2.74 -3.58
CA VAL A 351 4.67 -2.99 -2.18
C VAL A 351 3.52 -3.99 -2.14
N THR A 352 3.63 -5.01 -1.29
CA THR A 352 2.55 -5.99 -1.11
C THR A 352 1.72 -5.66 0.11
N PHE A 353 0.46 -6.08 0.09
CA PHE A 353 -0.47 -5.93 1.21
C PHE A 353 -1.51 -7.05 1.18
N THR A 354 -2.30 -7.14 2.24
CA THR A 354 -3.60 -7.83 2.22
C THR A 354 -4.71 -6.84 2.57
N GLY A 355 -5.96 -7.22 2.38
CA GLY A 355 -7.09 -6.44 2.85
C GLY A 355 -8.11 -7.30 3.54
N VAL A 356 -8.84 -6.71 4.48
CA VAL A 356 -9.99 -7.31 5.14
C VAL A 356 -11.21 -6.47 4.78
N ALA A 357 -12.33 -7.12 4.51
CA ALA A 357 -13.57 -6.42 4.23
C ALA A 357 -13.97 -5.51 5.40
N GLY A 358 -14.82 -4.53 5.13
CA GLY A 358 -15.31 -3.65 6.17
C GLY A 358 -16.50 -2.82 5.70
N ARG A 359 -16.87 -1.83 6.51
CA ARG A 359 -18.00 -0.96 6.25
C ARG A 359 -17.62 0.49 6.45
N ILE A 360 -18.15 1.37 5.60
CA ILE A 360 -17.98 2.81 5.78
C ILE A 360 -19.00 3.30 6.80
N ALA A 361 -18.50 3.86 7.90
CA ALA A 361 -19.32 4.46 8.96
C ALA A 361 -19.76 5.89 8.61
N GLY A 362 -18.91 6.61 7.89
CA GLY A 362 -19.08 8.03 7.59
C GLY A 362 -17.75 8.72 7.33
N LEU A 363 -17.78 10.05 7.29
CA LEU A 363 -16.58 10.88 7.34
C LEU A 363 -16.27 11.25 8.79
N ALA A 364 -14.99 11.34 9.13
CA ALA A 364 -14.56 12.00 10.35
C ALA A 364 -14.82 13.52 10.26
N PRO A 365 -14.96 14.24 11.40
CA PRO A 365 -15.22 15.67 11.38
C PRO A 365 -13.98 16.49 10.97
N ALA A 366 -12.78 15.93 11.11
CA ALA A 366 -11.53 16.55 10.70
C ALA A 366 -10.50 15.50 10.28
N SER A 367 -9.57 15.92 9.41
CA SER A 367 -8.36 15.14 9.13
C SER A 367 -7.42 15.14 10.32
N ARG A 368 -6.64 14.07 10.49
CA ARG A 368 -5.55 14.08 11.48
C ARG A 368 -4.54 15.18 11.14
N PRO A 369 -4.09 15.97 12.12
CA PRO A 369 -3.07 16.99 11.89
C PRO A 369 -1.83 16.37 11.25
N LYS A 370 -1.27 17.06 10.25
CA LYS A 370 0.01 16.65 9.67
C LYS A 370 1.08 16.75 10.75
N LEU A 371 1.81 15.65 10.94
CA LEU A 371 2.96 15.62 11.82
C LEU A 371 4.14 16.30 11.10
N GLU A 372 4.79 17.24 11.78
CA GLU A 372 5.95 17.97 11.24
C GLU A 372 7.19 17.68 12.10
N PRO A 373 7.77 16.46 12.01
CA PRO A 373 8.91 16.07 12.84
C PRO A 373 10.15 16.95 12.61
N CYS A 374 10.17 17.72 11.52
CA CYS A 374 11.24 18.65 11.18
C CYS A 374 10.95 20.14 11.50
N ALA A 375 9.77 20.48 12.04
CA ALA A 375 9.38 21.89 12.28
C ALA A 375 10.31 22.60 13.28
N GLN A 376 10.94 21.88 14.20
CA GLN A 376 11.80 22.47 15.25
C GLN A 376 13.25 22.73 14.79
N GLY A 377 13.59 22.48 13.51
CA GLY A 377 14.92 22.75 12.96
C GLY A 377 16.03 21.79 13.44
N SER A 378 15.69 20.80 14.25
CA SER A 378 16.53 19.66 14.61
C SER A 378 15.79 18.37 14.28
N ALA A 379 16.50 17.33 13.83
CA ALA A 379 15.91 16.02 13.63
C ALA A 379 15.24 15.53 14.93
N ALA A 380 13.98 15.10 14.83
CA ALA A 380 13.32 14.41 15.93
C ALA A 380 14.16 13.18 16.34
N PRO A 381 14.17 12.81 17.64
CA PRO A 381 14.82 11.59 18.06
C PRO A 381 14.29 10.39 17.28
N VAL A 382 15.18 9.63 16.63
CA VAL A 382 14.80 8.43 15.88
C VAL A 382 14.11 7.46 16.82
N ASP A 383 12.89 7.08 16.48
CA ASP A 383 12.16 6.05 17.22
C ASP A 383 12.86 4.70 17.08
N ARG A 384 13.07 4.04 18.21
CA ARG A 384 13.68 2.71 18.31
C ARG A 384 12.82 1.75 19.13
N CYS A 385 11.70 2.22 19.67
CA CYS A 385 10.82 1.45 20.54
C CYS A 385 9.80 0.66 19.70
N CYS A 386 10.26 -0.43 19.07
CA CYS A 386 9.42 -1.27 18.24
C CYS A 386 9.82 -2.76 18.27
N PRO A 387 8.89 -3.68 17.96
CA PRO A 387 9.13 -5.12 18.00
C PRO A 387 10.31 -5.61 17.16
N SER A 388 10.50 -5.09 15.95
CA SER A 388 11.63 -5.47 15.07
C SER A 388 12.99 -5.29 15.78
N GLN A 389 13.18 -4.19 16.51
CA GLN A 389 14.41 -3.92 17.25
C GLN A 389 14.64 -4.89 18.43
N TRP A 390 13.58 -5.45 19.01
CA TRP A 390 13.69 -6.40 20.11
C TRP A 390 14.16 -7.79 19.64
N LEU A 391 13.92 -8.10 18.37
CA LEU A 391 14.30 -9.37 17.76
C LEU A 391 15.77 -9.38 17.33
N ASP A 392 16.35 -8.20 17.07
CA ASP A 392 17.78 -8.00 16.82
C ASP A 392 18.65 -8.00 18.09
N GLY A 393 18.12 -8.55 19.19
CA GLY A 393 18.84 -8.75 20.44
C GLY A 393 18.88 -7.53 21.37
N ARG A 394 18.16 -6.44 21.05
CA ARG A 394 17.88 -5.38 22.03
C ARG A 394 16.70 -5.80 22.90
N THR A 395 16.60 -5.27 24.12
CA THR A 395 15.42 -5.50 24.96
C THR A 395 14.45 -4.33 24.86
N ARG A 396 13.19 -4.56 25.22
CA ARG A 396 12.18 -3.51 25.32
C ARG A 396 12.63 -2.41 26.28
N GLU A 397 13.26 -2.79 27.39
CA GLU A 397 13.82 -1.86 28.36
C GLU A 397 14.98 -1.03 27.79
N ASP A 398 15.74 -1.55 26.83
CA ASP A 398 16.84 -0.82 26.18
C ASP A 398 16.34 0.23 25.19
N THR A 399 15.18 0.01 24.58
CA THR A 399 14.67 0.84 23.47
C THR A 399 13.49 1.74 23.84
N CYS A 400 12.79 1.44 24.94
CA CYS A 400 11.57 2.14 25.37
C CYS A 400 11.79 2.74 26.77
N ASP A 401 12.63 3.76 26.87
CA ASP A 401 13.10 4.28 28.16
C ASP A 401 12.28 5.48 28.70
N THR A 402 11.29 5.96 27.93
CA THR A 402 10.36 7.00 28.37
C THR A 402 8.95 6.46 28.62
N PRO A 403 8.12 7.13 29.45
CA PRO A 403 6.73 6.75 29.64
C PRO A 403 5.91 6.68 28.35
N GLU A 404 6.15 7.61 27.42
CA GLU A 404 5.49 7.66 26.11
C GLU A 404 5.85 6.42 25.27
N MET A 405 7.14 6.09 25.19
CA MET A 405 7.62 4.88 24.51
C MET A 405 7.09 3.60 25.16
N MET A 406 7.02 3.54 26.49
CA MET A 406 6.44 2.40 27.20
C MET A 406 4.95 2.23 26.91
N SER A 407 4.21 3.33 26.78
CA SER A 407 2.80 3.31 26.37
C SER A 407 2.64 2.82 24.93
N LYS A 408 3.50 3.27 24.02
CA LYS A 408 3.56 2.81 22.62
C LYS A 408 3.86 1.31 22.54
N ALA A 409 4.86 0.84 23.29
CA ALA A 409 5.17 -0.58 23.37
C ALA A 409 3.97 -1.42 23.89
N ALA A 410 3.19 -0.89 24.83
CA ALA A 410 1.97 -1.55 25.31
C ALA A 410 0.82 -1.52 24.29
N ALA A 411 0.85 -0.61 23.31
CA ALA A 411 -0.07 -0.63 22.18
C ALA A 411 0.27 -1.76 21.21
N PHE A 412 1.56 -2.03 20.94
CA PHE A 412 1.97 -3.20 20.16
C PHE A 412 1.47 -4.52 20.77
N ASP A 413 1.53 -4.67 22.09
CA ASP A 413 1.05 -5.87 22.79
C ASP A 413 -0.47 -6.11 22.66
N ARG A 414 -1.23 -5.07 22.27
CA ARG A 414 -2.69 -5.11 22.11
C ARG A 414 -3.14 -5.28 20.67
N LEU A 415 -2.22 -5.25 19.70
CA LEU A 415 -2.56 -5.45 18.31
C LEU A 415 -3.21 -6.83 18.11
N PRO A 416 -4.28 -6.92 17.28
CA PRO A 416 -4.87 -8.20 16.92
C PRO A 416 -3.82 -9.11 16.28
N ASN A 417 -3.88 -10.42 16.58
CA ASN A 417 -2.97 -11.41 15.98
C ASN A 417 -3.06 -11.49 14.45
N THR A 418 -4.13 -10.94 13.88
CA THR A 418 -4.37 -10.85 12.44
C THR A 418 -3.54 -9.75 11.78
N VAL A 419 -3.04 -8.76 12.52
CA VAL A 419 -2.14 -7.73 12.03
C VAL A 419 -0.72 -8.23 12.24
N GLN A 420 0.00 -8.45 11.14
CA GLN A 420 1.39 -8.87 11.22
C GLN A 420 2.25 -7.63 11.38
N VAL A 421 3.03 -7.59 12.45
CA VAL A 421 4.23 -6.74 12.49
C VAL A 421 5.28 -7.52 11.70
N PRO A 422 5.65 -7.06 10.49
CA PRO A 422 6.59 -7.77 9.65
C PRO A 422 7.95 -7.84 10.35
N VAL A 423 8.26 -9.01 10.85
CA VAL A 423 9.58 -9.36 11.36
C VAL A 423 10.42 -9.78 10.16
N PRO A 424 11.57 -9.14 9.88
CA PRO A 424 12.51 -9.66 8.91
C PRO A 424 12.80 -11.12 9.29
N ALA A 425 12.55 -12.06 8.37
CA ALA A 425 12.99 -13.43 8.61
C ALA A 425 14.49 -13.37 8.91
N PRO A 426 14.99 -14.02 9.98
CA PRO A 426 16.40 -13.96 10.30
C PRO A 426 17.16 -14.40 9.05
N ASP A 427 17.97 -13.50 8.50
CA ASP A 427 18.88 -13.85 7.42
C ASP A 427 19.68 -15.05 7.90
N PHE A 428 19.44 -16.21 7.29
CA PHE A 428 20.32 -17.35 7.45
C PHE A 428 21.64 -16.98 6.77
N LEU A 429 22.53 -16.33 7.52
CA LEU A 429 23.91 -16.04 7.13
C LEU A 429 24.67 -17.31 6.71
#